data_AF-A0A5C2RPD7-F1
#
_entry.id   AF-A0A5C2RPD7-F1
#
_cell.length_a   1.000
_cell.length_b   1.000
_cell.length_c   1.000
_cell.angle_alpha   90.00
_cell.angle_beta   90.00
_cell.angle_gamma   90.00
#
_symmetry.space_group_name_H-M   'P 1'
#
loop_
_entity.id
_entity.type
_entity.pdbx_description
1 polymer ?
#
loop_
_entity_poly.entity_id
_entity_poly.type
_entity_poly.pdbx_seq_one_letter_code
_entity_poly.pdbx_strand_id
1 'polypeptide(L)'
;MSFLQDSAAKVEAWITERERSDTNPVDPRRKTPQGELKSPKFVKFHMLDSGEGCDEIFWEDPRDFIPRRGRNDWIDSWGIYPHDRRGARDVDGMRIFERTHVTQLIYRDEDKLPLPEIQFINVLIDKKVSQLKQADLGDLPQRDYTLYISLPFIDDPHDNKVDRYWRRVRVSGGLPLSVFADKIITPLWGWMRNLHAHIFHDFKDGALFGPKDCNSVDMMHLDKSGYKYIPEDEYSIAYILRSPGDVMGYHYDFGDNWFVDIKLEEIASKEDSTGAVVVLDGAGGIPPDGEQTGTFSWAHYLQQASRSPAGKRKAVEVLFGTANYAKKLPPSNALTYDFDAFDLDGTRRAVREALDSKASLPYASKKFVTPLGDRTLESMLDDEAVLSRLGMSLKDLKKGVALAQTPLSGSSRTFMEEGVSISRKDNPGNTACAYCGSPKDLKACAACGQRYYCGKECQRAHWKEGHKRECKSAKRK
;
A
#
# COMPACT_ATOMS: atom_id res chain seq x y z
N MET A 1 -9.38 -11.29 -26.83
CA MET A 1 -8.90 -11.60 -28.19
C MET A 1 -8.67 -10.35 -29.03
N SER A 2 -9.62 -9.40 -29.13
CA SER A 2 -9.43 -8.15 -29.92
C SER A 2 -8.22 -7.30 -29.48
N PHE A 3 -8.00 -7.08 -28.18
CA PHE A 3 -6.83 -6.34 -27.68
C PHE A 3 -5.48 -7.01 -27.97
N LEU A 4 -5.43 -8.34 -27.98
CA LEU A 4 -4.20 -9.09 -28.31
C LEU A 4 -3.87 -8.98 -29.80
N GLN A 5 -4.89 -9.00 -30.66
CA GLN A 5 -4.74 -8.77 -32.09
C GLN A 5 -4.23 -7.35 -32.38
N ASP A 6 -4.76 -6.34 -31.67
CA ASP A 6 -4.31 -4.96 -31.78
C ASP A 6 -2.84 -4.79 -31.32
N SER A 7 -2.48 -5.39 -30.19
CA SER A 7 -1.11 -5.35 -29.68
C SER A 7 -0.10 -6.00 -30.64
N ALA A 8 -0.46 -7.14 -31.25
CA ALA A 8 0.37 -7.80 -32.26
C ALA A 8 0.52 -6.92 -33.51
N ALA A 9 -0.56 -6.28 -33.98
CA ALA A 9 -0.53 -5.38 -35.12
C ALA A 9 0.40 -4.18 -34.88
N LYS A 10 0.43 -3.62 -33.66
CA LYS A 10 1.38 -2.54 -33.29
C LYS A 10 2.84 -3.00 -33.41
N VAL A 11 3.16 -4.22 -32.97
CA VAL A 11 4.51 -4.80 -33.09
C VAL A 11 4.88 -5.02 -34.56
N GLU A 12 3.99 -5.60 -35.37
CA GLU A 12 4.22 -5.82 -36.80
C GLU A 12 4.41 -4.52 -37.58
N ALA A 13 3.62 -3.48 -37.25
CA ALA A 13 3.76 -2.16 -37.85
C ALA A 13 5.13 -1.55 -37.55
N TRP A 14 5.61 -1.69 -36.31
CA TRP A 14 6.95 -1.23 -35.92
C TRP A 14 8.07 -1.98 -36.65
N ILE A 15 7.99 -3.30 -36.77
CA ILE A 15 8.96 -4.12 -37.53
C ILE A 15 9.00 -3.64 -38.99
N THR A 16 7.83 -3.49 -39.61
CA THR A 16 7.70 -3.05 -41.00
C THR A 16 8.29 -1.65 -41.22
N GLU A 17 8.09 -0.72 -40.29
CA GLU A 17 8.70 0.62 -40.34
C GLU A 17 10.24 0.55 -40.28
N ARG A 18 10.79 -0.31 -39.42
CA ARG A 18 12.24 -0.51 -39.32
C ARG A 18 12.84 -1.10 -40.59
N GLU A 19 12.21 -2.13 -41.14
CA GLU A 19 12.65 -2.76 -42.39
C GLU A 19 12.64 -1.78 -43.57
N ARG A 20 11.67 -0.85 -43.61
CA ARG A 20 11.57 0.19 -44.65
C ARG A 20 12.57 1.32 -44.50
N SER A 21 13.07 1.59 -43.30
CA SER A 21 13.84 2.81 -43.01
C SER A 21 15.34 2.74 -43.31
N ASP A 22 15.82 1.65 -43.95
CA ASP A 22 17.26 1.36 -44.15
C ASP A 22 18.09 1.49 -42.85
N THR A 23 17.40 1.41 -41.71
CA THR A 23 18.01 1.57 -40.39
C THR A 23 18.65 0.27 -39.96
N ASN A 24 19.85 0.38 -39.41
CA ASN A 24 20.57 -0.76 -38.85
C ASN A 24 19.64 -1.52 -37.87
N PRO A 25 19.52 -2.86 -37.97
CA PRO A 25 18.72 -3.67 -37.03
C PRO A 25 19.08 -3.44 -35.56
N VAL A 26 20.32 -3.01 -35.26
CA VAL A 26 20.75 -2.68 -33.90
C VAL A 26 20.56 -1.21 -33.49
N ASP A 27 19.86 -0.39 -34.29
CA ASP A 27 19.61 1.02 -33.96
C ASP A 27 18.82 1.14 -32.63
N PRO A 28 19.40 1.79 -31.60
CA PRO A 28 18.77 1.91 -30.29
C PRO A 28 17.74 3.05 -30.23
N ARG A 29 17.61 3.88 -31.28
CA ARG A 29 16.68 5.02 -31.27
C ARG A 29 15.23 4.59 -31.22
N ARG A 30 14.40 5.35 -30.50
CA ARG A 30 12.94 5.21 -30.40
C ARG A 30 12.26 6.56 -30.51
N LYS A 31 11.01 6.58 -30.98
CA LYS A 31 10.22 7.82 -31.05
C LYS A 31 9.83 8.24 -29.64
N THR A 32 10.20 9.44 -29.22
CA THR A 32 9.71 10.02 -27.97
C THR A 32 8.20 10.31 -28.06
N PRO A 33 7.52 10.62 -26.96
CA PRO A 33 6.13 11.11 -26.98
C PRO A 33 5.89 12.31 -27.92
N GLN A 34 6.92 13.11 -28.20
CA GLN A 34 6.89 14.26 -29.11
C GLN A 34 7.13 13.85 -30.58
N GLY A 35 7.33 12.58 -30.86
CA GLY A 35 7.58 12.03 -32.20
C GLY A 35 9.04 12.12 -32.66
N GLU A 36 9.96 12.53 -31.79
CA GLU A 36 11.38 12.68 -32.15
C GLU A 36 12.12 11.34 -32.03
N LEU A 37 12.87 10.95 -33.06
CA LEU A 37 13.64 9.70 -33.04
C LEU A 37 14.97 9.90 -32.28
N LYS A 38 15.03 9.47 -31.01
CA LYS A 38 16.19 9.67 -30.11
C LYS A 38 16.70 8.36 -29.53
N SER A 39 18.01 8.30 -29.28
CA SER A 39 18.61 7.23 -28.48
C SER A 39 18.37 7.51 -27.00
N PRO A 40 17.87 6.55 -26.21
CA PRO A 40 17.83 6.69 -24.76
C PRO A 40 19.25 6.80 -24.20
N LYS A 41 19.44 7.64 -23.17
CA LYS A 41 20.76 7.86 -22.56
C LYS A 41 21.23 6.68 -21.68
N PHE A 42 20.29 5.92 -21.11
CA PHE A 42 20.59 4.84 -20.19
C PHE A 42 19.86 3.53 -20.49
N VAL A 43 18.53 3.59 -20.61
CA VAL A 43 17.70 2.39 -20.74
C VAL A 43 17.89 1.72 -22.10
N LYS A 44 17.67 0.42 -22.16
CA LYS A 44 17.68 -0.36 -23.40
C LYS A 44 16.30 -0.86 -23.70
N PHE A 45 15.76 -0.47 -24.85
CA PHE A 45 14.52 -1.02 -25.39
C PHE A 45 14.80 -2.36 -26.07
N HIS A 46 13.89 -3.31 -25.90
CA HIS A 46 13.87 -4.50 -26.75
C HIS A 46 13.71 -4.08 -28.22
N MET A 47 14.23 -4.87 -29.18
CA MET A 47 14.19 -4.52 -30.60
C MET A 47 12.76 -4.33 -31.14
N LEU A 48 11.81 -5.09 -30.57
CA LEU A 48 10.39 -5.05 -30.91
C LEU A 48 9.58 -3.99 -30.15
N ASP A 49 10.14 -3.37 -29.12
CA ASP A 49 9.45 -2.30 -28.37
C ASP A 49 9.68 -0.98 -29.10
N SER A 50 8.61 -0.35 -29.61
CA SER A 50 8.67 0.94 -30.31
C SER A 50 8.89 2.14 -29.37
N GLY A 51 8.73 1.94 -28.06
CA GLY A 51 8.67 3.02 -27.06
C GLY A 51 7.30 3.69 -26.96
N GLU A 52 6.30 3.24 -27.73
CA GLU A 52 4.94 3.78 -27.66
C GLU A 52 4.36 3.67 -26.25
N GLY A 53 3.71 4.75 -25.80
CA GLY A 53 3.12 4.84 -24.47
C GLY A 53 4.12 5.00 -23.33
N CYS A 54 5.42 5.12 -23.59
CA CYS A 54 6.46 5.33 -22.57
C CYS A 54 6.63 6.82 -22.28
N ASP A 55 6.80 7.23 -21.02
CA ASP A 55 7.05 8.62 -20.67
C ASP A 55 8.44 9.09 -21.15
N GLU A 56 8.54 10.35 -21.61
CA GLU A 56 9.79 10.89 -22.17
C GLU A 56 10.96 10.85 -21.18
N ILE A 57 10.67 10.86 -19.87
CA ILE A 57 11.70 10.77 -18.82
C ILE A 57 12.58 9.52 -18.96
N PHE A 58 12.07 8.45 -19.55
CA PHE A 58 12.83 7.22 -19.76
C PHE A 58 13.86 7.30 -20.90
N TRP A 59 13.89 8.40 -21.67
CA TRP A 59 15.01 8.71 -22.58
C TRP A 59 16.18 9.38 -21.86
N GLU A 60 15.98 9.87 -20.65
CA GLU A 60 17.00 10.54 -19.86
C GLU A 60 17.91 9.57 -19.08
N ASP A 61 18.93 10.10 -18.42
CA ASP A 61 19.81 9.32 -17.55
C ASP A 61 19.31 9.37 -16.09
N PRO A 62 18.95 8.23 -15.46
CA PRO A 62 18.46 8.21 -14.07
C PRO A 62 19.48 8.69 -13.04
N ARG A 63 20.76 8.83 -13.39
CA ARG A 63 21.79 9.31 -12.46
C ARG A 63 21.68 10.81 -12.21
N ASP A 64 21.30 11.55 -13.26
CA ASP A 64 21.26 13.01 -13.30
C ASP A 64 19.84 13.57 -13.55
N PHE A 65 18.82 12.70 -13.58
CA PHE A 65 17.44 13.13 -13.78
C PHE A 65 16.96 14.04 -12.64
N ILE A 66 16.13 15.02 -12.99
CA ILE A 66 15.51 15.93 -12.04
C ILE A 66 14.07 15.45 -11.80
N PRO A 67 13.72 15.05 -10.57
CA PRO A 67 12.38 14.58 -10.27
C PRO A 67 11.35 15.71 -10.38
N ARG A 68 10.17 15.38 -10.90
CA ARG A 68 9.02 16.28 -10.93
C ARG A 68 8.48 16.50 -9.52
N ARG A 69 8.07 17.74 -9.26
CA ARG A 69 7.55 18.18 -7.96
C ARG A 69 6.08 18.54 -8.09
N GLY A 70 5.27 18.01 -7.19
CA GLY A 70 3.84 18.24 -7.11
C GLY A 70 3.49 19.31 -6.08
N ARG A 71 2.38 19.08 -5.38
CA ARG A 71 1.93 19.97 -4.29
C ARG A 71 2.99 20.10 -3.20
N ASN A 72 3.06 21.28 -2.58
CA ASN A 72 4.01 21.58 -1.50
C ASN A 72 5.48 21.34 -1.87
N ASP A 73 5.82 21.36 -3.16
CA ASP A 73 7.17 21.05 -3.68
C ASP A 73 7.63 19.62 -3.38
N TRP A 74 6.70 18.72 -3.04
CA TRP A 74 6.98 17.32 -2.74
C TRP A 74 7.21 16.49 -3.99
N ILE A 75 8.04 15.46 -3.87
CA ILE A 75 8.29 14.48 -4.92
C ILE A 75 7.57 13.19 -4.54
N ASP A 76 6.62 12.73 -5.36
CA ASP A 76 6.00 11.42 -5.22
C ASP A 76 6.48 10.46 -6.33
N SER A 77 6.39 9.15 -6.10
CA SER A 77 6.59 8.12 -7.13
C SER A 77 7.84 8.32 -7.98
N TRP A 78 8.98 8.48 -7.32
CA TRP A 78 10.28 8.74 -7.92
C TRP A 78 10.38 10.04 -8.73
N GLY A 79 9.33 10.87 -8.76
CA GLY A 79 9.23 12.09 -9.56
C GLY A 79 9.04 11.84 -11.05
N ILE A 80 8.53 10.66 -11.46
CA ILE A 80 8.44 10.28 -12.87
C ILE A 80 7.16 10.74 -13.57
N TYR A 81 6.08 10.90 -12.80
CA TYR A 81 4.78 11.26 -13.35
C TYR A 81 4.55 12.77 -13.37
N PRO A 82 3.77 13.30 -14.32
CA PRO A 82 3.35 14.70 -14.27
C PRO A 82 2.36 14.93 -13.13
N HIS A 83 2.09 16.21 -12.84
CA HIS A 83 1.13 16.63 -11.83
C HIS A 83 0.08 17.58 -12.44
N ASP A 84 -1.15 17.48 -11.95
CA ASP A 84 -2.26 18.36 -12.32
C ASP A 84 -2.10 19.77 -11.72
N ARG A 85 -3.05 20.66 -12.01
CA ARG A 85 -3.03 22.05 -11.49
C ARG A 85 -3.13 22.16 -9.96
N ARG A 86 -3.57 21.10 -9.28
CA ARG A 86 -3.64 21.02 -7.81
C ARG A 86 -2.37 20.37 -7.22
N GLY A 87 -1.41 20.03 -8.07
CA GLY A 87 -0.18 19.34 -7.67
C GLY A 87 -0.40 17.87 -7.31
N ALA A 88 -1.54 17.28 -7.70
CA ALA A 88 -1.79 15.85 -7.58
C ALA A 88 -1.22 15.11 -8.79
N ARG A 89 -0.70 13.90 -8.59
CA ARG A 89 -0.12 13.10 -9.67
C ARG A 89 -1.14 12.85 -10.79
N ASP A 90 -0.78 13.17 -12.03
CA ASP A 90 -1.60 13.01 -13.24
C ASP A 90 -1.13 11.78 -14.02
N VAL A 91 -1.75 10.63 -13.74
CA VAL A 91 -1.38 9.36 -14.35
C VAL A 91 -2.39 9.00 -15.43
N ASP A 92 -1.94 8.92 -16.68
CA ASP A 92 -2.72 8.37 -17.77
C ASP A 92 -2.75 6.83 -17.67
N GLY A 93 -3.68 6.33 -16.87
CA GLY A 93 -3.83 4.89 -16.61
C GLY A 93 -4.16 4.08 -17.87
N MET A 94 -4.85 4.67 -18.84
CA MET A 94 -5.21 3.99 -20.09
C MET A 94 -3.99 3.84 -21.00
N ARG A 95 -3.20 4.90 -21.19
CA ARG A 95 -1.93 4.83 -21.92
C ARG A 95 -0.98 3.78 -21.32
N ILE A 96 -0.84 3.77 -19.99
CA ILE A 96 0.02 2.80 -19.30
C ILE A 96 -0.54 1.38 -19.48
N PHE A 97 -1.85 1.18 -19.36
CA PHE A 97 -2.49 -0.11 -19.60
C PHE A 97 -2.25 -0.65 -21.02
N GLU A 98 -2.39 0.20 -22.03
CA GLU A 98 -2.11 -0.15 -23.43
C GLU A 98 -0.64 -0.51 -23.64
N ARG A 99 0.27 0.27 -23.04
CA ARG A 99 1.71 -0.05 -23.09
C ARG A 99 2.00 -1.40 -22.45
N THR A 100 1.50 -1.66 -21.24
CA THR A 100 1.65 -2.94 -20.55
C THR A 100 1.11 -4.10 -21.41
N HIS A 101 0.01 -3.88 -22.12
CA HIS A 101 -0.58 -4.87 -23.04
C HIS A 101 0.31 -5.25 -24.22
N VAL A 102 1.06 -4.28 -24.76
CA VAL A 102 2.03 -4.51 -25.83
C VAL A 102 3.30 -5.14 -25.27
N THR A 103 3.85 -4.59 -24.18
CA THR A 103 5.15 -5.01 -23.67
C THR A 103 5.14 -6.40 -23.05
N GLN A 104 4.01 -6.87 -22.51
CA GLN A 104 3.89 -8.26 -22.00
C GLN A 104 4.10 -9.34 -23.08
N LEU A 105 3.92 -8.99 -24.36
CA LEU A 105 4.18 -9.91 -25.48
C LEU A 105 5.65 -9.92 -25.89
N ILE A 106 6.40 -8.88 -25.49
CA ILE A 106 7.75 -8.58 -25.96
C ILE A 106 8.79 -8.97 -24.93
N TYR A 107 8.63 -8.53 -23.68
CA TYR A 107 9.62 -8.70 -22.63
C TYR A 107 9.35 -9.99 -21.87
N ARG A 108 10.15 -11.02 -22.14
CA ARG A 108 10.06 -12.31 -21.47
C ARG A 108 11.19 -12.46 -20.46
N ASP A 109 10.92 -13.17 -19.35
CA ASP A 109 11.89 -13.39 -18.29
C ASP A 109 13.17 -14.09 -18.78
N GLU A 110 13.05 -14.94 -19.81
CA GLU A 110 14.16 -15.67 -20.44
C GLU A 110 15.20 -14.74 -21.10
N ASP A 111 14.78 -13.57 -21.57
CA ASP A 111 15.65 -12.61 -22.26
C ASP A 111 16.51 -11.79 -21.28
N LYS A 112 16.21 -11.84 -19.97
CA LYS A 112 16.91 -11.11 -18.91
C LYS A 112 17.05 -9.61 -19.16
N LEU A 113 16.17 -9.04 -19.98
CA LEU A 113 16.09 -7.61 -20.26
C LEU A 113 14.82 -7.06 -19.59
N PRO A 114 14.93 -6.32 -18.47
CA PRO A 114 13.78 -5.69 -17.86
C PRO A 114 13.19 -4.59 -18.74
N LEU A 115 11.95 -4.20 -18.47
CA LEU A 115 11.35 -3.01 -19.09
C LEU A 115 12.25 -1.77 -18.92
N PRO A 116 12.29 -0.85 -19.89
CA PRO A 116 13.02 0.41 -19.79
C PRO A 116 12.73 1.17 -18.48
N GLU A 117 11.47 1.20 -18.07
CA GLU A 117 11.02 1.83 -16.83
C GLU A 117 11.64 1.16 -15.60
N ILE A 118 11.66 -0.17 -15.58
CA ILE A 118 12.26 -0.94 -14.48
C ILE A 118 13.78 -0.75 -14.44
N GLN A 119 14.45 -0.68 -15.60
CA GLN A 119 15.88 -0.36 -15.66
C GLN A 119 16.17 1.01 -15.03
N PHE A 120 15.37 2.03 -15.37
CA PHE A 120 15.50 3.38 -14.84
C PHE A 120 15.27 3.41 -13.32
N ILE A 121 14.16 2.83 -12.86
CA ILE A 121 13.79 2.81 -11.43
C ILE A 121 14.78 1.99 -10.59
N ASN A 122 15.37 0.92 -11.13
CA ASN A 122 16.41 0.17 -10.40
C ASN A 122 17.61 1.06 -10.04
N VAL A 123 18.03 1.97 -10.91
CA VAL A 123 19.11 2.92 -10.60
C VAL A 123 18.71 3.86 -9.46
N LEU A 124 17.45 4.31 -9.43
CA LEU A 124 16.94 5.17 -8.36
C LEU A 124 16.90 4.44 -7.02
N ILE A 125 16.44 3.18 -7.04
CA ILE A 125 16.47 2.28 -5.90
C ILE A 125 17.90 2.09 -5.40
N ASP A 126 18.85 1.76 -6.28
CA ASP A 126 20.24 1.52 -5.90
C ASP A 126 20.88 2.76 -5.27
N LYS A 127 20.60 3.95 -5.82
CA LYS A 127 21.02 5.24 -5.28
C LYS A 127 20.43 5.45 -3.88
N LYS A 128 19.12 5.28 -3.70
CA LYS A 128 18.44 5.47 -2.42
C LYS A 128 18.92 4.45 -1.37
N VAL A 129 19.01 3.17 -1.71
CA VAL A 129 19.49 2.11 -0.82
C VAL A 129 20.93 2.38 -0.39
N SER A 130 21.80 2.87 -1.29
CA SER A 130 23.16 3.26 -0.93
C SER A 130 23.21 4.41 0.07
N GLN A 131 22.32 5.40 -0.07
CA GLN A 131 22.18 6.49 0.90
C GLN A 131 21.63 6.00 2.25
N LEU A 132 20.63 5.11 2.24
CA LEU A 132 20.02 4.55 3.45
C LEU A 132 21.03 3.72 4.27
N LYS A 133 21.91 2.97 3.61
CA LYS A 133 22.99 2.21 4.28
C LYS A 133 23.99 3.11 5.02
N GLN A 134 24.12 4.37 4.60
CA GLN A 134 25.02 5.35 5.20
C GLN A 134 24.29 6.26 6.20
N ALA A 135 22.97 6.10 6.36
CA ALA A 135 22.19 6.96 7.23
C ALA A 135 22.50 6.68 8.70
N ASP A 136 23.02 7.68 9.40
CA ASP A 136 23.06 7.68 10.86
C ASP A 136 21.73 8.24 11.39
N LEU A 137 21.01 7.39 12.14
CA LEU A 137 19.74 7.77 12.77
C LEU A 137 19.94 8.26 14.22
N GLY A 138 21.13 8.15 14.78
CA GLY A 138 21.40 8.49 16.18
C GLY A 138 20.42 7.80 17.13
N ASP A 139 19.78 8.59 17.99
CA ASP A 139 18.79 8.12 18.95
C ASP A 139 17.34 8.22 18.45
N LEU A 140 17.09 8.72 17.23
CA LEU A 140 15.75 8.88 16.66
C LEU A 140 14.88 7.62 16.74
N PRO A 141 15.40 6.40 16.48
CA PRO A 141 14.60 5.19 16.59
C PRO A 141 14.09 4.92 18.02
N GLN A 142 14.75 5.52 19.03
CA GLN A 142 14.41 5.38 20.44
C GLN A 142 13.46 6.47 20.93
N ARG A 143 13.09 7.45 20.10
CA ARG A 143 12.29 8.60 20.51
C ARG A 143 10.84 8.48 20.05
N ASP A 144 9.93 9.01 20.84
CA ASP A 144 8.51 9.05 20.53
C ASP A 144 8.24 10.24 19.60
N TYR A 145 7.55 9.96 18.51
CA TYR A 145 7.13 10.91 17.48
C TYR A 145 5.65 11.21 17.68
N THR A 146 5.28 12.49 17.67
CA THR A 146 3.89 12.91 17.48
C THR A 146 3.68 13.12 15.99
N LEU A 147 2.80 12.31 15.39
CA LEU A 147 2.46 12.34 13.97
C LEU A 147 1.05 12.88 13.77
N TYR A 148 0.90 13.77 12.79
CA TYR A 148 -0.37 14.21 12.25
C TYR A 148 -0.60 13.52 10.91
N ILE A 149 -1.69 12.75 10.81
CA ILE A 149 -1.98 11.87 9.68
C ILE A 149 -3.31 12.31 9.08
N SER A 150 -3.33 12.78 7.83
CA SER A 150 -4.54 13.30 7.19
C SER A 150 -4.80 12.72 5.80
N LEU A 151 -6.07 12.74 5.38
CA LEU A 151 -6.48 12.41 4.01
C LEU A 151 -6.55 13.70 3.19
N PRO A 152 -5.55 14.01 2.35
CA PRO A 152 -5.57 15.19 1.50
C PRO A 152 -6.68 15.12 0.44
N PHE A 153 -7.00 16.27 -0.15
CA PHE A 153 -7.99 16.42 -1.24
C PHE A 153 -9.45 16.09 -0.86
N ILE A 154 -9.73 15.91 0.42
CA ILE A 154 -11.09 15.81 0.96
C ILE A 154 -11.40 17.10 1.70
N ASP A 155 -12.02 18.04 1.00
CA ASP A 155 -12.30 19.38 1.53
C ASP A 155 -13.23 19.33 2.74
N ASP A 156 -12.87 20.07 3.79
CA ASP A 156 -13.76 20.37 4.91
C ASP A 156 -14.92 21.27 4.44
N PRO A 157 -16.17 20.98 4.84
CA PRO A 157 -17.34 21.73 4.38
C PRO A 157 -17.41 23.16 4.92
N HIS A 158 -16.60 23.53 5.92
CA HIS A 158 -16.67 24.79 6.64
C HIS A 158 -15.39 25.62 6.56
N ASP A 159 -14.22 24.99 6.56
CA ASP A 159 -12.92 25.68 6.49
C ASP A 159 -11.93 24.96 5.57
N ASN A 160 -11.67 25.53 4.39
CA ASN A 160 -10.75 24.95 3.41
C ASN A 160 -9.27 24.97 3.82
N LYS A 161 -8.93 25.44 5.03
CA LYS A 161 -7.58 25.43 5.59
C LYS A 161 -7.32 24.27 6.55
N VAL A 162 -8.35 23.52 6.92
CA VAL A 162 -8.21 22.36 7.81
C VAL A 162 -8.45 21.07 7.04
N ASP A 163 -7.74 20.02 7.44
CA ASP A 163 -8.01 18.69 6.93
C ASP A 163 -9.33 18.18 7.55
N ARG A 164 -10.23 17.67 6.72
CA ARG A 164 -11.52 17.14 7.18
C ARG A 164 -11.37 15.80 7.91
N TYR A 165 -10.46 14.96 7.42
CA TYR A 165 -10.18 13.64 7.98
C TYR A 165 -8.73 13.60 8.44
N TRP A 166 -8.52 13.53 9.75
CA TRP A 166 -7.17 13.43 10.33
C TRP A 166 -7.14 12.66 11.66
N ARG A 167 -5.96 12.16 12.00
CA ARG A 167 -5.64 11.47 13.25
C ARG A 167 -4.32 12.01 13.77
N ARG A 168 -4.21 12.19 15.08
CA ARG A 168 -2.94 12.48 15.76
C ARG A 168 -2.53 11.28 16.59
N VAL A 169 -1.32 10.77 16.36
CA VAL A 169 -0.82 9.58 17.04
C VAL A 169 0.57 9.80 17.59
N ARG A 170 0.87 9.16 18.72
CA ARG A 170 2.23 9.01 19.23
C ARG A 170 2.73 7.60 18.94
N VAL A 171 3.92 7.49 18.35
CA VAL A 171 4.57 6.21 18.02
C VAL A 171 6.09 6.32 18.20
N SER A 172 6.80 5.20 18.33
CA SER A 172 8.27 5.20 18.31
C SER A 172 8.80 5.49 16.90
N GLY A 173 9.82 6.35 16.75
CA GLY A 173 10.53 6.53 15.46
C GLY A 173 11.17 5.23 14.93
N GLY A 174 11.46 4.30 15.83
CA GLY A 174 11.95 2.95 15.51
C GLY A 174 10.87 1.94 15.13
N LEU A 175 9.60 2.35 14.99
CA LEU A 175 8.53 1.45 14.56
C LEU A 175 8.78 1.03 13.09
N PRO A 176 8.84 -0.28 12.78
CA PRO A 176 9.02 -0.75 11.39
C PRO A 176 7.88 -0.27 10.48
N LEU A 177 8.18 0.07 9.23
CA LEU A 177 7.20 0.61 8.28
C LEU A 177 6.02 -0.35 8.03
N SER A 178 6.30 -1.65 7.87
CA SER A 178 5.25 -2.67 7.73
C SER A 178 4.38 -2.82 8.97
N VAL A 179 4.93 -2.63 10.17
CA VAL A 179 4.11 -2.61 11.40
C VAL A 179 3.27 -1.34 11.44
N PHE A 180 3.83 -0.20 11.02
CA PHE A 180 3.11 1.06 10.97
C PHE A 180 1.91 0.98 10.01
N ALA A 181 2.09 0.44 8.80
CA ALA A 181 1.01 0.21 7.84
C ALA A 181 -0.06 -0.78 8.38
N ASP A 182 0.36 -1.99 8.78
CA ASP A 182 -0.55 -3.07 9.16
C ASP A 182 -1.24 -2.86 10.52
N LYS A 183 -0.56 -2.24 11.49
CA LYS A 183 -1.05 -2.19 12.88
C LYS A 183 -1.55 -0.83 13.31
N ILE A 184 -1.24 0.23 12.56
CA ILE A 184 -1.53 1.61 12.95
C ILE A 184 -2.35 2.30 11.87
N ILE A 185 -1.81 2.51 10.67
CA ILE A 185 -2.49 3.31 9.63
C ILE A 185 -3.82 2.69 9.21
N THR A 186 -3.83 1.39 8.91
CA THR A 186 -5.06 0.70 8.51
C THR A 186 -6.17 0.76 9.58
N PRO A 187 -5.94 0.43 10.88
CA PRO A 187 -6.98 0.58 11.89
C PRO A 187 -7.33 2.03 12.25
N LEU A 188 -6.45 3.02 12.02
CA LEU A 188 -6.79 4.45 12.19
C LEU A 188 -7.92 4.90 11.27
N TRP A 189 -7.95 4.34 10.06
CA TRP A 189 -8.97 4.60 9.04
C TRP A 189 -10.03 3.50 8.98
N GLY A 190 -9.96 2.51 9.86
CA GLY A 190 -10.85 1.35 9.84
C GLY A 190 -10.81 0.54 8.55
N TRP A 191 -9.72 0.64 7.78
CA TRP A 191 -9.51 -0.18 6.58
C TRP A 191 -9.17 -1.62 6.95
N MET A 192 -9.48 -2.54 6.05
CA MET A 192 -9.20 -3.96 6.23
C MET A 192 -7.72 -4.25 6.04
N ARG A 193 -7.12 -4.75 7.12
CA ARG A 193 -5.74 -5.22 7.11
C ARG A 193 -5.55 -6.34 6.10
N ASN A 194 -4.42 -6.31 5.40
CA ASN A 194 -3.99 -7.29 4.39
C ASN A 194 -4.87 -7.38 3.14
N LEU A 195 -5.82 -6.45 2.90
CA LEU A 195 -6.70 -6.49 1.72
C LEU A 195 -6.03 -5.93 0.46
N HIS A 196 -5.41 -4.77 0.60
CA HIS A 196 -4.84 -3.99 -0.49
C HIS A 196 -3.33 -3.83 -0.30
N ALA A 197 -2.64 -3.54 -1.42
CA ALA A 197 -1.27 -3.11 -1.37
C ALA A 197 -1.14 -1.69 -0.81
N HIS A 198 0.08 -1.35 -0.41
CA HIS A 198 0.42 0.00 0.03
C HIS A 198 1.86 0.35 -0.33
N ILE A 199 2.16 1.65 -0.39
CA ILE A 199 3.52 2.19 -0.47
C ILE A 199 3.65 3.45 0.38
N PHE A 200 4.80 3.59 1.05
CA PHE A 200 5.25 4.85 1.63
C PHE A 200 6.04 5.65 0.61
N HIS A 201 5.89 6.97 0.63
CA HIS A 201 6.62 7.93 -0.20
C HIS A 201 7.53 8.78 0.69
N ASP A 202 8.84 8.77 0.43
CA ASP A 202 9.73 9.81 0.96
C ASP A 202 9.62 11.05 0.07
N PHE A 203 8.85 12.05 0.51
CA PHE A 203 8.58 13.25 -0.30
C PHE A 203 9.81 14.12 -0.59
N LYS A 204 10.97 13.84 0.05
CA LYS A 204 12.22 14.55 -0.23
C LYS A 204 12.86 14.16 -1.56
N ASP A 205 12.67 12.93 -2.00
CA ASP A 205 13.29 12.41 -3.22
C ASP A 205 12.40 11.46 -4.05
N GLY A 206 11.16 11.23 -3.61
CA GLY A 206 10.20 10.38 -4.29
C GLY A 206 10.37 8.89 -4.04
N ALA A 207 11.32 8.47 -3.20
CA ALA A 207 11.57 7.06 -2.99
C ALA A 207 10.36 6.33 -2.43
N LEU A 208 10.12 5.12 -2.94
CA LEU A 208 8.99 4.28 -2.55
C LEU A 208 9.45 3.11 -1.67
N PHE A 209 8.69 2.84 -0.63
CA PHE A 209 8.87 1.67 0.25
C PHE A 209 7.57 0.89 0.35
N GLY A 210 7.60 -0.42 0.16
CA GLY A 210 6.38 -1.23 0.15
C GLY A 210 6.58 -2.67 0.61
N PRO A 211 5.48 -3.43 0.76
CA PRO A 211 5.50 -4.76 1.31
C PRO A 211 6.22 -5.74 0.38
N LYS A 212 7.17 -6.49 0.93
CA LYS A 212 7.90 -7.53 0.22
C LYS A 212 6.98 -8.68 -0.19
N ASP A 213 7.15 -9.17 -1.41
CA ASP A 213 6.42 -10.31 -1.99
C ASP A 213 4.89 -10.13 -1.97
N CYS A 214 4.38 -8.88 -2.01
CA CYS A 214 2.94 -8.60 -1.94
C CYS A 214 2.19 -9.18 -3.16
N ASN A 215 1.07 -9.88 -2.90
CA ASN A 215 0.19 -10.43 -3.94
C ASN A 215 -1.27 -9.95 -3.81
N SER A 216 -1.50 -8.78 -3.22
CA SER A 216 -2.80 -8.12 -3.29
C SER A 216 -3.20 -7.89 -4.75
N VAL A 217 -4.49 -7.94 -5.06
CA VAL A 217 -5.01 -7.91 -6.45
C VAL A 217 -4.61 -6.62 -7.16
N ASP A 218 -4.63 -5.52 -6.44
CA ASP A 218 -4.31 -4.18 -6.91
C ASP A 218 -2.82 -3.96 -7.23
N MET A 219 -1.93 -4.91 -6.92
CA MET A 219 -0.52 -4.88 -7.37
C MET A 219 -0.37 -4.79 -8.89
N MET A 220 -1.40 -5.18 -9.65
CA MET A 220 -1.46 -4.97 -11.11
C MET A 220 -1.44 -3.48 -11.53
N HIS A 221 -1.67 -2.56 -10.60
CA HIS A 221 -1.61 -1.11 -10.81
C HIS A 221 -0.29 -0.48 -10.29
N LEU A 222 0.72 -1.29 -9.96
CA LEU A 222 2.01 -0.78 -9.48
C LEU A 222 2.71 0.11 -10.52
N ASP A 223 2.54 -0.19 -11.82
CA ASP A 223 2.99 0.61 -12.96
C ASP A 223 2.37 2.02 -13.03
N LYS A 224 1.27 2.26 -12.30
CA LYS A 224 0.60 3.56 -12.15
C LYS A 224 0.96 4.25 -10.83
N SER A 225 1.65 3.53 -9.94
CA SER A 225 2.01 3.98 -8.60
C SER A 225 3.52 4.25 -8.44
N GLY A 226 4.35 3.79 -9.39
CA GLY A 226 5.79 4.04 -9.41
C GLY A 226 6.67 2.88 -9.88
N TYR A 227 6.08 1.85 -10.51
CA TYR A 227 6.70 0.65 -11.10
C TYR A 227 7.40 -0.31 -10.13
N LYS A 228 8.12 0.20 -9.14
CA LYS A 228 8.85 -0.61 -8.15
C LYS A 228 9.09 0.18 -6.87
N TYR A 229 9.30 -0.53 -5.78
CA TYR A 229 9.60 0.03 -4.47
C TYR A 229 10.69 -0.77 -3.76
N ILE A 230 11.27 -0.15 -2.74
CA ILE A 230 12.22 -0.76 -1.81
C ILE A 230 11.42 -1.60 -0.79
N PRO A 231 11.83 -2.84 -0.44
CA PRO A 231 11.19 -3.60 0.63
C PRO A 231 11.19 -2.83 1.95
N GLU A 232 10.01 -2.66 2.54
CA GLU A 232 9.82 -1.81 3.73
C GLU A 232 10.25 -2.48 5.05
N ASP A 233 10.42 -3.81 5.07
CA ASP A 233 10.66 -4.60 6.27
C ASP A 233 12.04 -4.38 6.90
N GLU A 234 12.95 -3.71 6.18
CA GLU A 234 14.27 -3.32 6.66
C GLU A 234 14.31 -1.90 7.27
N TYR A 235 13.21 -1.14 7.18
CA TYR A 235 13.20 0.28 7.53
C TYR A 235 12.12 0.63 8.56
N SER A 236 12.42 1.63 9.39
CA SER A 236 11.51 2.24 10.35
C SER A 236 11.12 3.66 9.93
N ILE A 237 10.13 4.24 10.63
CA ILE A 237 9.67 5.62 10.40
C ILE A 237 10.85 6.62 10.40
N ALA A 238 11.81 6.47 11.31
CA ALA A 238 12.98 7.35 11.45
C ALA A 238 13.91 7.39 10.22
N TYR A 239 13.87 6.40 9.32
CA TYR A 239 14.63 6.48 8.07
C TYR A 239 14.11 7.58 7.15
N ILE A 240 12.79 7.82 7.17
CA ILE A 240 12.10 8.80 6.33
C ILE A 240 11.88 10.11 7.10
N LEU A 241 11.28 10.07 8.28
CA LEU A 241 10.97 11.27 9.09
C LEU A 241 12.06 11.49 10.15
N ARG A 242 12.82 12.58 10.04
CA ARG A 242 13.99 12.87 10.90
C ARG A 242 13.87 14.15 11.69
N SER A 243 13.12 15.13 11.20
CA SER A 243 12.95 16.43 11.86
C SER A 243 11.47 16.83 11.92
N PRO A 244 11.03 17.54 12.99
CA PRO A 244 9.72 18.18 12.99
C PRO A 244 9.50 19.01 11.73
N GLY A 245 8.35 18.83 11.08
CA GLY A 245 8.03 19.41 9.78
C GLY A 245 8.24 18.47 8.60
N ASP A 246 9.03 17.39 8.75
CA ASP A 246 9.13 16.35 7.72
C ASP A 246 7.76 15.73 7.44
N VAL A 247 7.50 15.43 6.16
CA VAL A 247 6.27 14.77 5.72
C VAL A 247 6.63 13.59 4.82
N MET A 248 5.93 12.48 5.00
CA MET A 248 5.95 11.34 4.09
C MET A 248 4.53 11.02 3.64
N GLY A 249 4.41 10.42 2.46
CA GLY A 249 3.13 9.94 1.94
C GLY A 249 2.90 8.48 2.30
N TYR A 250 1.63 8.08 2.38
CA TYR A 250 1.20 6.69 2.33
C TYR A 250 0.08 6.55 1.31
N HIS A 251 0.30 5.69 0.31
CA HIS A 251 -0.66 5.40 -0.74
C HIS A 251 -1.16 3.96 -0.52
N TYR A 252 -2.46 3.83 -0.24
CA TYR A 252 -3.17 2.58 0.01
C TYR A 252 -4.18 2.30 -1.09
N ASP A 253 -4.30 1.04 -1.49
CA ASP A 253 -5.11 0.59 -2.62
C ASP A 253 -4.68 1.23 -3.94
N PHE A 254 -3.92 0.49 -4.75
CA PHE A 254 -3.45 1.02 -6.04
C PHE A 254 -4.54 1.07 -7.12
N GLY A 255 -5.69 0.41 -6.90
CA GLY A 255 -6.86 0.54 -7.75
C GLY A 255 -7.60 1.84 -7.47
N ASP A 256 -7.98 2.04 -6.21
CA ASP A 256 -8.84 3.16 -5.82
C ASP A 256 -8.08 4.44 -5.47
N ASN A 257 -6.84 4.32 -4.99
CA ASN A 257 -5.93 5.40 -4.65
C ASN A 257 -6.36 6.25 -3.43
N TRP A 258 -6.20 5.67 -2.24
CA TRP A 258 -6.19 6.43 -0.98
C TRP A 258 -4.81 7.05 -0.75
N PHE A 259 -4.75 8.38 -0.71
CA PHE A 259 -3.54 9.12 -0.36
C PHE A 259 -3.65 9.59 1.09
N VAL A 260 -2.52 9.56 1.80
CA VAL A 260 -2.41 9.95 3.20
C VAL A 260 -1.13 10.76 3.39
N ASP A 261 -1.24 11.91 4.02
CA ASP A 261 -0.09 12.71 4.45
C ASP A 261 0.25 12.40 5.91
N ILE A 262 1.53 12.17 6.18
CA ILE A 262 2.03 11.84 7.52
C ILE A 262 3.11 12.85 7.88
N LYS A 263 2.73 13.85 8.68
CA LYS A 263 3.61 14.91 9.14
C LYS A 263 4.16 14.59 10.52
N LEU A 264 5.47 14.74 10.69
CA LEU A 264 6.12 14.73 11.99
C LEU A 264 5.94 16.10 12.67
N GLU A 265 5.12 16.18 13.71
CA GLU A 265 4.91 17.43 14.46
C GLU A 265 5.97 17.65 15.54
N GLU A 266 6.34 16.59 16.25
CA GLU A 266 7.21 16.67 17.43
C GLU A 266 8.02 15.39 17.61
N ILE A 267 9.23 15.51 18.15
CA ILE A 267 10.05 14.40 18.62
C ILE A 267 10.32 14.60 20.13
N ALA A 268 9.72 13.77 20.97
CA ALA A 268 9.91 13.80 22.42
C ALA A 268 11.37 13.53 22.81
N SER A 269 11.81 13.96 23.99
CA SER A 269 13.14 13.60 24.52
C SER A 269 13.28 12.08 24.67
N LYS A 270 14.51 11.56 24.76
CA LYS A 270 14.72 10.12 24.97
C LYS A 270 14.15 9.66 26.31
N GLU A 271 14.25 10.52 27.33
CA GLU A 271 13.79 10.29 28.70
C GLU A 271 12.27 10.21 28.78
N ASP A 272 11.56 11.02 27.99
CA ASP A 272 10.11 11.03 27.93
C ASP A 272 9.53 9.95 27.00
N SER A 273 10.40 9.24 26.26
CA SER A 273 10.00 8.29 25.22
C SER A 273 9.74 6.89 25.76
N THR A 274 8.49 6.44 25.65
CA THR A 274 8.06 5.11 26.10
C THR A 274 8.11 4.07 24.98
N GLY A 275 8.12 4.52 23.73
CA GLY A 275 7.88 3.72 22.53
C GLY A 275 6.42 3.33 22.33
N ALA A 276 5.51 3.64 23.25
CA ALA A 276 4.13 3.20 23.18
C ALA A 276 3.36 3.90 22.05
N VAL A 277 2.47 3.16 21.43
CA VAL A 277 1.48 3.66 20.47
C VAL A 277 0.31 4.24 21.25
N VAL A 278 -0.02 5.50 20.96
CA VAL A 278 -1.18 6.18 21.54
C VAL A 278 -1.92 6.97 20.46
N VAL A 279 -3.21 6.71 20.27
CA VAL A 279 -4.07 7.59 19.47
C VAL A 279 -4.48 8.76 20.36
N LEU A 280 -4.03 9.96 20.00
CA LEU A 280 -4.21 11.16 20.82
C LEU A 280 -5.54 11.83 20.52
N ASP A 281 -5.84 12.05 19.24
CA ASP A 281 -7.01 12.82 18.78
C ASP A 281 -7.32 12.56 17.29
N GLY A 282 -8.40 13.14 16.77
CA GLY A 282 -8.77 13.08 15.35
C GLY A 282 -10.07 13.79 15.00
N ALA A 283 -10.35 13.90 13.70
CA ALA A 283 -11.63 14.34 13.15
C ALA A 283 -11.96 13.57 11.86
N GLY A 284 -13.24 13.52 11.50
CA GLY A 284 -13.70 12.76 10.34
C GLY A 284 -13.98 11.29 10.68
N GLY A 285 -15.02 10.73 10.05
CA GLY A 285 -15.44 9.35 10.24
C GLY A 285 -14.47 8.31 9.67
N ILE A 286 -14.97 7.09 9.51
CA ILE A 286 -14.24 5.97 8.90
C ILE A 286 -14.52 5.99 7.38
N PRO A 287 -13.52 6.20 6.51
CA PRO A 287 -13.70 6.13 5.07
C PRO A 287 -14.06 4.70 4.59
N PRO A 288 -14.70 4.59 3.42
CA PRO A 288 -14.97 3.30 2.79
C PRO A 288 -13.69 2.53 2.41
N ASP A 289 -13.78 1.20 2.38
CA ASP A 289 -12.76 0.27 1.88
C ASP A 289 -13.40 -0.70 0.88
N GLY A 290 -13.58 -0.26 -0.35
CA GLY A 290 -14.29 -0.98 -1.40
C GLY A 290 -14.17 -0.28 -2.75
N GLU A 291 -14.83 -0.77 -3.78
CA GLU A 291 -14.58 -0.35 -5.17
C GLU A 291 -15.01 1.09 -5.50
N GLN A 292 -14.15 1.83 -6.20
CA GLN A 292 -14.39 3.21 -6.66
C GLN A 292 -14.67 4.18 -5.51
N THR A 293 -14.00 3.97 -4.38
CA THR A 293 -14.16 4.76 -3.17
C THR A 293 -12.93 5.53 -2.73
N GLY A 294 -11.80 5.43 -3.44
CA GLY A 294 -10.58 6.17 -3.10
C GLY A 294 -10.72 7.69 -3.00
N THR A 295 -9.63 8.38 -2.62
CA THR A 295 -9.60 9.79 -2.16
C THR A 295 -10.53 10.72 -2.94
N PHE A 296 -10.38 10.78 -4.26
CA PHE A 296 -11.14 11.70 -5.11
C PHE A 296 -12.60 11.28 -5.29
N SER A 297 -12.87 9.97 -5.37
CA SER A 297 -14.23 9.44 -5.45
C SER A 297 -15.00 9.68 -4.15
N TRP A 298 -14.38 9.46 -3.00
CA TRP A 298 -15.01 9.74 -1.71
C TRP A 298 -15.25 11.24 -1.50
N ALA A 299 -14.28 12.09 -1.84
CA ALA A 299 -14.47 13.53 -1.85
C ALA A 299 -15.69 13.93 -2.71
N HIS A 300 -15.86 13.30 -3.88
CA HIS A 300 -17.03 13.52 -4.72
C HIS A 300 -18.34 13.07 -4.07
N TYR A 301 -18.39 11.88 -3.47
CA TYR A 301 -19.57 11.39 -2.74
C TYR A 301 -19.96 12.33 -1.58
N LEU A 302 -18.98 12.80 -0.80
CA LEU A 302 -19.21 13.76 0.28
C LEU A 302 -19.73 15.10 -0.24
N GLN A 303 -19.18 15.59 -1.37
CA GLN A 303 -19.68 16.81 -2.01
C GLN A 303 -21.13 16.63 -2.48
N GLN A 304 -21.48 15.51 -3.11
CA GLN A 304 -22.86 15.21 -3.49
C GLN A 304 -23.80 15.10 -2.27
N ALA A 305 -23.31 14.51 -1.18
CA ALA A 305 -24.06 14.39 0.07
C ALA A 305 -24.40 15.74 0.71
N SER A 306 -23.48 16.70 0.62
CA SER A 306 -23.72 18.08 1.12
C SER A 306 -24.76 18.84 0.29
N ARG A 307 -24.91 18.48 -1.00
CA ARG A 307 -25.78 19.20 -1.96
C ARG A 307 -27.21 18.69 -2.00
N SER A 308 -27.46 17.43 -1.66
CA SER A 308 -28.80 16.85 -1.79
C SER A 308 -29.07 15.64 -0.88
N PRO A 309 -30.34 15.42 -0.48
CA PRO A 309 -30.75 14.18 0.20
C PRO A 309 -30.46 12.91 -0.62
N ALA A 310 -30.56 12.97 -1.95
CA ALA A 310 -30.26 11.84 -2.82
C ALA A 310 -28.76 11.48 -2.79
N GLY A 311 -27.88 12.48 -2.90
CA GLY A 311 -26.45 12.30 -2.74
C GLY A 311 -26.09 11.74 -1.36
N LYS A 312 -26.76 12.21 -0.30
CA LYS A 312 -26.53 11.71 1.07
C LYS A 312 -26.90 10.24 1.21
N ARG A 313 -28.05 9.82 0.65
CA ARG A 313 -28.43 8.40 0.59
C ARG A 313 -27.42 7.57 -0.19
N LYS A 314 -26.93 8.07 -1.33
CA LYS A 314 -25.96 7.36 -2.16
C LYS A 314 -24.62 7.18 -1.43
N ALA A 315 -24.11 8.22 -0.77
CA ALA A 315 -22.87 8.12 -0.01
C ALA A 315 -22.98 7.12 1.17
N VAL A 316 -24.13 7.08 1.86
CA VAL A 316 -24.39 6.05 2.89
C VAL A 316 -24.47 4.65 2.29
N GLU A 317 -25.17 4.48 1.17
CA GLU A 317 -25.26 3.20 0.46
C GLU A 317 -23.87 2.67 0.07
N VAL A 318 -23.05 3.52 -0.55
CA VAL A 318 -21.67 3.17 -0.93
C VAL A 318 -20.85 2.79 0.30
N LEU A 319 -20.87 3.61 1.35
CA LEU A 319 -20.13 3.36 2.58
C LEU A 319 -20.49 2.01 3.21
N PHE A 320 -21.77 1.71 3.37
CA PHE A 320 -22.22 0.47 4.00
C PHE A 320 -22.17 -0.76 3.09
N GLY A 321 -21.90 -0.57 1.80
CA GLY A 321 -21.61 -1.66 0.85
C GLY A 321 -20.15 -2.12 0.86
N THR A 322 -19.26 -1.40 1.55
CA THR A 322 -17.81 -1.67 1.54
C THR A 322 -17.39 -2.75 2.53
N ALA A 323 -16.20 -3.29 2.33
CA ALA A 323 -15.77 -4.49 3.05
C ALA A 323 -15.53 -4.24 4.54
N ASN A 324 -15.00 -3.06 4.90
CA ASN A 324 -14.84 -2.66 6.29
C ASN A 324 -16.17 -2.32 7.01
N TYR A 325 -17.27 -2.21 6.27
CA TYR A 325 -18.63 -2.05 6.81
C TYR A 325 -19.49 -3.31 6.73
N ALA A 326 -19.00 -4.43 6.17
CA ALA A 326 -19.79 -5.63 5.91
C ALA A 326 -20.49 -6.25 7.13
N LYS A 327 -20.02 -5.95 8.36
CA LYS A 327 -20.62 -6.41 9.62
C LYS A 327 -21.49 -5.35 10.32
N LYS A 328 -21.64 -4.16 9.74
CA LYS A 328 -22.41 -3.05 10.29
C LYS A 328 -23.73 -2.93 9.55
N LEU A 329 -24.80 -2.67 10.29
CA LEU A 329 -26.10 -2.35 9.69
C LEU A 329 -26.12 -0.88 9.27
N PRO A 330 -26.64 -0.55 8.08
CA PRO A 330 -26.84 0.84 7.68
C PRO A 330 -27.82 1.54 8.63
N PRO A 331 -27.71 2.87 8.80
CA PRO A 331 -28.67 3.63 9.59
C PRO A 331 -30.08 3.51 9.00
N SER A 332 -31.10 3.43 9.87
CA SER A 332 -32.50 3.38 9.45
C SER A 332 -32.92 4.60 8.62
N ASN A 333 -32.30 5.75 8.88
CA ASN A 333 -32.41 6.94 8.06
C ASN A 333 -31.02 7.44 7.63
N ALA A 334 -30.67 7.25 6.37
CA ALA A 334 -29.39 7.72 5.82
C ALA A 334 -29.17 9.24 5.96
N LEU A 335 -30.25 10.04 6.03
CA LEU A 335 -30.13 11.49 6.14
C LEU A 335 -29.58 11.95 7.49
N THR A 336 -29.65 11.11 8.53
CA THR A 336 -29.11 11.40 9.86
C THR A 336 -27.68 10.91 10.04
N TYR A 337 -27.09 10.24 9.03
CA TYR A 337 -25.71 9.79 9.13
C TYR A 337 -24.76 10.99 9.14
N ASP A 338 -23.79 10.96 10.05
CA ASP A 338 -22.74 11.95 10.16
C ASP A 338 -21.43 11.34 9.63
N PHE A 339 -20.94 11.86 8.51
CA PHE A 339 -19.69 11.39 7.88
C PHE A 339 -18.44 11.91 8.61
N ASP A 340 -18.61 12.89 9.50
CA ASP A 340 -17.53 13.61 10.16
C ASP A 340 -17.35 13.18 11.63
N ALA A 341 -18.27 12.34 12.15
CA ALA A 341 -18.24 11.80 13.50
C ALA A 341 -17.03 10.89 13.73
N PHE A 342 -16.08 11.35 14.57
CA PHE A 342 -14.91 10.60 14.97
C PHE A 342 -15.13 9.85 16.30
N ASP A 343 -14.90 8.52 16.29
CA ASP A 343 -14.91 7.67 17.48
C ASP A 343 -13.48 7.40 17.97
N LEU A 344 -12.98 8.27 18.88
CA LEU A 344 -11.63 8.15 19.43
C LEU A 344 -11.43 6.83 20.19
N ASP A 345 -12.40 6.43 21.01
CA ASP A 345 -12.27 5.23 21.83
C ASP A 345 -12.37 3.96 20.98
N GLY A 346 -13.24 3.94 19.96
CA GLY A 346 -13.29 2.88 18.95
C GLY A 346 -12.00 2.77 18.16
N THR A 347 -11.41 3.89 17.76
CA THR A 347 -10.13 3.92 17.04
C THR A 347 -8.99 3.39 17.93
N ARG A 348 -8.94 3.78 19.21
CA ARG A 348 -7.98 3.24 20.19
C ARG A 348 -8.13 1.73 20.35
N ARG A 349 -9.36 1.23 20.45
CA ARG A 349 -9.63 -0.22 20.52
C ARG A 349 -9.17 -0.94 19.25
N ALA A 350 -9.48 -0.42 18.07
CA ALA A 350 -9.08 -1.03 16.79
C ALA A 350 -7.55 -1.14 16.66
N VAL A 351 -6.80 -0.08 17.01
CA VAL A 351 -5.33 -0.10 17.02
C VAL A 351 -4.81 -1.11 18.06
N ARG A 352 -5.40 -1.14 19.26
CA ARG A 352 -5.02 -2.09 20.32
C ARG A 352 -5.23 -3.54 19.90
N GLU A 353 -6.36 -3.86 19.28
CA GLU A 353 -6.68 -5.19 18.74
C GLU A 353 -5.74 -5.56 17.58
N ALA A 354 -5.41 -4.61 16.71
CA ALA A 354 -4.45 -4.83 15.64
C ALA A 354 -3.07 -5.19 16.21
N LEU A 355 -2.57 -4.44 17.19
CA LEU A 355 -1.29 -4.70 17.87
C LEU A 355 -1.23 -6.07 18.56
N ASP A 356 -2.34 -6.54 19.14
CA ASP A 356 -2.41 -7.88 19.71
C ASP A 356 -2.59 -8.98 18.64
N SER A 357 -3.09 -8.67 17.46
CA SER A 357 -3.22 -9.70 16.40
C SER A 357 -1.86 -10.11 15.78
N LYS A 358 -1.84 -11.27 15.12
CA LYS A 358 -0.69 -11.69 14.30
C LYS A 358 -0.40 -10.73 13.15
N ALA A 359 0.85 -10.64 12.72
CA ALA A 359 1.20 -9.86 11.55
C ALA A 359 0.47 -10.39 10.31
N SER A 360 0.00 -9.47 9.47
CA SER A 360 -0.53 -9.81 8.15
C SER A 360 0.54 -10.46 7.27
N LEU A 361 0.11 -11.20 6.24
CA LEU A 361 1.00 -11.90 5.32
C LEU A 361 0.83 -11.31 3.91
N PRO A 362 1.67 -10.34 3.50
CA PRO A 362 1.50 -9.68 2.19
C PRO A 362 1.56 -10.63 1.00
N TYR A 363 2.37 -11.70 1.10
CA TYR A 363 2.45 -12.75 0.08
C TYR A 363 1.25 -13.70 0.04
N ALA A 364 0.31 -13.55 0.97
CA ALA A 364 -0.95 -14.26 1.01
C ALA A 364 -2.06 -13.28 1.41
N SER A 365 -2.16 -12.21 0.62
CA SER A 365 -3.11 -11.12 0.80
C SER A 365 -4.55 -11.60 0.77
N LYS A 366 -5.40 -10.87 1.49
CA LYS A 366 -6.84 -11.08 1.54
C LYS A 366 -7.46 -10.72 0.20
N LYS A 367 -8.40 -11.54 -0.28
CA LYS A 367 -9.11 -11.30 -1.55
C LYS A 367 -10.52 -11.88 -1.55
N PHE A 368 -11.37 -11.28 -2.37
CA PHE A 368 -12.70 -11.80 -2.64
C PHE A 368 -12.63 -12.83 -3.77
N VAL A 369 -13.15 -14.03 -3.52
CA VAL A 369 -13.13 -15.13 -4.47
C VAL A 369 -14.57 -15.52 -4.81
N THR A 370 -14.89 -15.48 -6.10
CA THR A 370 -16.13 -16.03 -6.67
C THR A 370 -15.74 -17.16 -7.63
N PRO A 371 -15.78 -18.44 -7.19
CA PRO A 371 -15.38 -19.56 -8.04
C PRO A 371 -16.28 -19.72 -9.27
N LEU A 372 -15.66 -20.12 -10.39
CA LEU A 372 -16.35 -20.62 -11.58
C LEU A 372 -16.42 -22.16 -11.48
N GLY A 373 -17.62 -22.76 -11.45
CA GLY A 373 -17.80 -24.22 -11.42
C GLY A 373 -18.13 -24.85 -10.05
N ASP A 374 -17.88 -26.15 -9.91
CA ASP A 374 -18.34 -26.97 -8.77
C ASP A 374 -17.49 -26.80 -7.49
N ARG A 375 -18.15 -26.92 -6.33
CA ARG A 375 -17.83 -26.22 -5.06
C ARG A 375 -17.25 -27.09 -3.94
N THR A 376 -16.60 -28.21 -4.21
CA THR A 376 -16.05 -28.97 -3.07
C THR A 376 -14.89 -28.18 -2.45
N LEU A 377 -14.82 -28.12 -1.11
CA LEU A 377 -13.67 -27.52 -0.42
C LEU A 377 -12.37 -28.16 -0.91
N GLU A 378 -12.43 -29.45 -1.23
CA GLU A 378 -11.37 -30.23 -1.86
C GLU A 378 -10.95 -29.68 -3.23
N SER A 379 -11.89 -29.35 -4.13
CA SER A 379 -11.54 -28.76 -5.44
C SER A 379 -10.98 -27.35 -5.32
N MET A 380 -11.37 -26.59 -4.29
CA MET A 380 -10.87 -25.24 -4.06
C MET A 380 -9.49 -25.20 -3.39
N LEU A 381 -9.13 -26.25 -2.65
CA LEU A 381 -7.83 -26.42 -2.00
C LEU A 381 -6.89 -27.32 -2.80
N ASP A 382 -7.25 -27.68 -4.03
CA ASP A 382 -6.31 -28.22 -5.01
C ASP A 382 -5.20 -27.20 -5.33
N ASP A 383 -3.99 -27.69 -5.55
CA ASP A 383 -2.78 -26.87 -5.70
C ASP A 383 -2.83 -26.01 -6.98
N GLU A 384 -3.43 -26.50 -8.06
CA GLU A 384 -3.60 -25.76 -9.32
C GLU A 384 -4.64 -24.65 -9.16
N ALA A 385 -5.75 -24.96 -8.50
CA ALA A 385 -6.79 -23.98 -8.18
C ALA A 385 -6.25 -22.86 -7.28
N VAL A 386 -5.43 -23.19 -6.28
CA VAL A 386 -4.79 -22.21 -5.39
C VAL A 386 -3.74 -21.39 -6.14
N LEU A 387 -2.89 -22.05 -6.95
CA LEU A 387 -1.89 -21.37 -7.78
C LEU A 387 -2.51 -20.33 -8.71
N SER A 388 -3.61 -20.69 -9.38
CA SER A 388 -4.34 -19.78 -10.26
C SER A 388 -4.90 -18.55 -9.54
N ARG A 389 -5.38 -18.70 -8.30
CA ARG A 389 -5.99 -17.60 -7.52
C ARG A 389 -4.98 -16.76 -6.73
N LEU A 390 -3.92 -17.37 -6.22
CA LEU A 390 -2.96 -16.72 -5.33
C LEU A 390 -1.64 -16.35 -6.01
N GLY A 391 -1.38 -16.88 -7.21
CA GLY A 391 -0.06 -16.81 -7.83
C GLY A 391 1.00 -17.60 -7.07
N MET A 392 0.58 -18.49 -6.15
CA MET A 392 1.45 -19.36 -5.38
C MET A 392 0.74 -20.67 -5.06
N SER A 393 1.48 -21.78 -4.97
CA SER A 393 0.93 -23.08 -4.59
C SER A 393 0.86 -23.23 -3.05
N LEU A 394 0.07 -24.19 -2.54
CA LEU A 394 0.01 -24.42 -1.07
C LEU A 394 1.37 -24.85 -0.51
N LYS A 395 2.15 -25.58 -1.31
CA LYS A 395 3.54 -25.95 -0.96
C LYS A 395 4.48 -24.77 -0.75
N ASP A 396 4.16 -23.60 -1.32
CA ASP A 396 4.97 -22.38 -1.16
C ASP A 396 4.63 -21.64 0.15
N LEU A 397 3.57 -22.04 0.85
CA LEU A 397 3.23 -21.48 2.16
C LEU A 397 4.30 -21.84 3.19
N LYS A 398 4.79 -20.82 3.88
CA LYS A 398 5.75 -20.98 4.98
C LYS A 398 5.15 -21.87 6.08
N LYS A 399 5.98 -22.73 6.67
CA LYS A 399 5.59 -23.60 7.79
C LYS A 399 4.84 -22.83 8.90
N GLY A 400 3.68 -23.35 9.30
CA GLY A 400 2.83 -22.76 10.33
C GLY A 400 1.86 -21.68 9.84
N VAL A 401 1.71 -21.55 8.51
CA VAL A 401 0.70 -20.72 7.83
C VAL A 401 -0.35 -21.63 7.19
N ALA A 402 -1.59 -21.14 7.13
CA ALA A 402 -2.70 -21.79 6.41
C ALA A 402 -3.51 -20.74 5.64
N LEU A 403 -4.34 -21.19 4.70
CA LEU A 403 -5.38 -20.35 4.11
C LEU A 403 -6.65 -20.41 4.95
N ALA A 404 -7.23 -19.25 5.25
CA ALA A 404 -8.53 -19.12 5.86
C ALA A 404 -9.54 -18.62 4.83
N GLN A 405 -10.70 -19.27 4.76
CA GLN A 405 -11.82 -18.88 3.92
C GLN A 405 -13.00 -18.50 4.79
N THR A 406 -13.49 -17.28 4.64
CA THR A 406 -14.64 -16.75 5.39
C THR A 406 -15.78 -16.46 4.42
N PRO A 407 -16.92 -17.18 4.52
CA PRO A 407 -18.09 -16.90 3.68
C PRO A 407 -18.60 -15.47 3.87
N LEU A 408 -19.06 -14.84 2.78
CA LEU A 408 -19.67 -13.51 2.84
C LEU A 408 -21.17 -13.60 3.10
N SER A 409 -21.65 -12.78 4.03
CA SER A 409 -23.07 -12.64 4.30
C SER A 409 -23.80 -12.16 3.05
N GLY A 410 -24.89 -12.84 2.67
CA GLY A 410 -25.69 -12.48 1.50
C GLY A 410 -25.21 -13.03 0.15
N SER A 411 -24.04 -13.68 0.08
CA SER A 411 -23.59 -14.42 -1.12
C SER A 411 -23.40 -15.90 -0.80
N SER A 412 -24.10 -16.77 -1.55
CA SER A 412 -23.96 -18.21 -1.38
C SER A 412 -22.68 -18.77 -2.02
N ARG A 413 -22.00 -17.98 -2.87
CA ARG A 413 -20.86 -18.41 -3.70
C ARG A 413 -19.55 -17.68 -3.40
N THR A 414 -19.60 -16.46 -2.86
CA THR A 414 -18.41 -15.62 -2.66
C THR A 414 -17.88 -15.80 -1.24
N PHE A 415 -16.57 -15.92 -1.11
CA PHE A 415 -15.88 -15.94 0.18
C PHE A 415 -14.66 -15.04 0.14
N MET A 416 -14.21 -14.65 1.33
CA MET A 416 -12.96 -13.94 1.52
C MET A 416 -11.88 -14.94 1.92
N GLU A 417 -10.81 -14.99 1.14
CA GLU A 417 -9.65 -15.87 1.36
C GLU A 417 -8.47 -15.04 1.84
N GLU A 418 -7.70 -15.53 2.82
CA GLU A 418 -6.44 -14.90 3.23
C GLU A 418 -5.46 -15.93 3.80
N GLY A 419 -4.16 -15.64 3.74
CA GLY A 419 -3.16 -16.37 4.52
C GLY A 419 -3.17 -15.95 5.98
N VAL A 420 -3.22 -16.93 6.89
CA VAL A 420 -3.18 -16.70 8.33
C VAL A 420 -2.02 -17.44 8.98
N SER A 421 -1.37 -16.76 9.92
CA SER A 421 -0.37 -17.39 10.78
C SER A 421 -1.05 -18.21 11.89
N ILE A 422 -0.93 -19.53 11.83
CA ILE A 422 -1.51 -20.44 12.83
C ILE A 422 -0.54 -20.66 13.99
N SER A 423 0.70 -21.07 13.67
CA SER A 423 1.74 -21.35 14.65
C SER A 423 3.05 -20.60 14.36
N ARG A 424 3.14 -19.94 13.20
CA ARG A 424 4.31 -19.15 12.81
C ARG A 424 4.44 -17.92 13.74
N LYS A 425 5.66 -17.72 14.24
CA LYS A 425 5.99 -16.57 15.07
C LYS A 425 6.23 -15.35 14.18
N ASP A 426 5.82 -14.18 14.68
CA ASP A 426 6.12 -12.92 14.01
C ASP A 426 7.63 -12.66 14.08
N ASN A 427 8.18 -11.96 13.10
CA ASN A 427 9.60 -11.61 13.11
C ASN A 427 9.85 -10.57 14.23
N PRO A 428 10.73 -10.84 15.21
CA PRO A 428 11.01 -9.87 16.27
C PRO A 428 11.58 -8.54 15.76
N GLY A 429 12.26 -8.52 14.61
CA GLY A 429 12.74 -7.29 13.98
C GLY A 429 11.66 -6.52 13.22
N ASN A 430 10.50 -7.13 13.01
CA ASN A 430 9.39 -6.54 12.25
C ASN A 430 8.04 -6.81 12.95
N THR A 431 8.01 -6.48 14.25
CA THR A 431 6.84 -6.60 15.10
C THR A 431 6.91 -5.54 16.22
N ALA A 432 5.90 -5.52 17.07
CA ALA A 432 5.82 -4.58 18.19
C ALA A 432 5.29 -5.29 19.44
N CYS A 433 5.38 -4.61 20.58
CA CYS A 433 4.78 -5.08 21.81
C CYS A 433 3.28 -5.28 21.61
N ALA A 434 2.81 -6.50 21.83
CA ALA A 434 1.40 -6.87 21.71
C ALA A 434 0.49 -6.20 22.75
N TYR A 435 1.05 -5.37 23.66
CA TYR A 435 0.31 -4.56 24.61
C TYR A 435 0.31 -3.08 24.23
N CYS A 436 1.49 -2.46 24.25
CA CYS A 436 1.63 -1.01 24.08
C CYS A 436 2.12 -0.59 22.69
N GLY A 437 2.51 -1.52 21.81
CA GLY A 437 3.04 -1.19 20.48
C GLY A 437 4.50 -0.71 20.43
N SER A 438 5.21 -0.68 21.56
CA SER A 438 6.65 -0.37 21.56
C SER A 438 7.47 -1.41 20.78
N PRO A 439 8.37 -1.00 19.86
CA PRO A 439 9.26 -1.92 19.15
C PRO A 439 10.52 -2.28 19.95
N LYS A 440 10.69 -1.74 21.15
CA LYS A 440 11.93 -1.86 21.94
C LYS A 440 11.95 -3.16 22.76
N ASP A 441 13.15 -3.76 22.87
CA ASP A 441 13.48 -4.87 23.80
C ASP A 441 12.48 -6.03 23.82
N LEU A 442 11.99 -6.40 22.64
CA LEU A 442 10.91 -7.37 22.49
C LEU A 442 11.30 -8.78 22.92
N LYS A 443 10.55 -9.31 23.87
CA LYS A 443 10.68 -10.69 24.35
C LYS A 443 9.41 -11.46 24.05
N ALA A 444 9.59 -12.63 23.44
CA ALA A 444 8.47 -13.53 23.18
C ALA A 444 7.87 -14.04 24.50
N CYS A 445 6.56 -14.27 24.50
CA CYS A 445 5.88 -14.96 25.59
C CYS A 445 6.56 -16.31 25.85
N ALA A 446 7.15 -16.53 27.02
CA ALA A 446 7.85 -17.78 27.35
C ALA A 446 6.94 -19.03 27.26
N ALA A 447 5.62 -18.84 27.28
CA ALA A 447 4.64 -19.90 27.28
C ALA A 447 4.26 -20.35 25.85
N CYS A 448 3.74 -19.46 25.00
CA CYS A 448 3.32 -19.80 23.64
C CYS A 448 4.33 -19.38 22.55
N GLY A 449 5.19 -18.39 22.85
CA GLY A 449 6.09 -17.78 21.87
C GLY A 449 5.39 -16.99 20.77
N GLN A 450 4.07 -16.76 20.86
CA GLN A 450 3.26 -16.20 19.77
C GLN A 450 3.07 -14.67 19.84
N ARG A 451 3.37 -14.04 20.97
CA ARG A 451 3.27 -12.59 21.20
C ARG A 451 4.58 -12.07 21.77
N TYR A 452 4.90 -10.81 21.47
CA TYR A 452 6.10 -10.12 21.94
C TYR A 452 5.73 -8.99 22.91
N TYR A 453 6.61 -8.74 23.88
CA TYR A 453 6.42 -7.69 24.89
C TYR A 453 7.74 -6.98 25.14
N CYS A 454 7.69 -5.65 25.28
CA CYS A 454 8.86 -4.85 25.68
C CYS A 454 9.25 -5.05 27.16
N GLY A 455 8.38 -5.66 27.97
CA GLY A 455 8.63 -5.87 29.40
C GLY A 455 7.60 -6.74 30.11
N LYS A 456 7.95 -7.15 31.33
CA LYS A 456 7.08 -8.01 32.19
C LYS A 456 5.77 -7.32 32.56
N GLU A 457 5.77 -6.00 32.67
CA GLU A 457 4.58 -5.22 33.02
C GLU A 457 3.53 -5.29 31.91
N CYS A 458 3.91 -4.98 30.68
CA CYS A 458 3.07 -5.15 29.48
C CYS A 458 2.57 -6.60 29.34
N GLN A 459 3.43 -7.59 29.56
CA GLN A 459 3.02 -8.99 29.53
C GLN A 459 1.97 -9.32 30.60
N ARG A 460 2.14 -8.84 31.84
CA ARG A 460 1.20 -9.07 32.95
C ARG A 460 -0.14 -8.36 32.72
N ALA A 461 -0.12 -7.14 32.19
CA ALA A 461 -1.32 -6.40 31.83
C ALA A 461 -2.09 -7.14 30.74
N HIS A 462 -1.42 -7.49 29.64
CA HIS A 462 -2.02 -8.24 28.55
C HIS A 462 -2.55 -9.62 28.97
N TRP A 463 -1.85 -10.29 29.90
CA TRP A 463 -2.30 -11.57 30.46
C TRP A 463 -3.68 -11.49 31.11
N LYS A 464 -3.97 -10.37 31.78
CA LYS A 464 -5.27 -10.12 32.44
C LYS A 464 -6.37 -9.77 31.44
N GLU A 465 -6.05 -9.03 30.38
CA GLU A 465 -7.02 -8.57 29.36
C GLU A 465 -7.58 -9.72 28.52
N GLY A 466 -6.79 -10.76 28.23
CA GLY A 466 -7.28 -11.87 27.42
C GLY A 466 -6.27 -12.95 27.10
N HIS A 467 -4.98 -12.58 27.04
CA HIS A 467 -3.93 -13.48 26.54
C HIS A 467 -3.82 -14.80 27.31
N LYS A 468 -4.20 -14.85 28.60
CA LYS A 468 -4.25 -16.10 29.38
C LYS A 468 -5.06 -17.20 28.69
N ARG A 469 -6.18 -16.84 28.04
CA ARG A 469 -7.06 -17.79 27.34
C ARG A 469 -6.44 -18.23 26.01
N GLU A 470 -6.01 -17.26 25.21
CA GLU A 470 -5.38 -17.50 23.90
C GLU A 470 -4.08 -18.29 24.01
N CYS A 471 -3.23 -17.96 24.99
CA CYS A 471 -1.96 -18.64 25.22
C CYS A 471 -2.17 -20.12 25.53
N LYS A 472 -3.24 -20.49 26.25
CA LYS A 472 -3.57 -21.90 26.52
C LYS A 472 -4.01 -22.62 25.25
N SER A 473 -4.83 -21.98 24.42
CA SER A 473 -5.25 -22.54 23.13
C SER A 473 -4.07 -22.74 22.17
N ALA A 474 -3.13 -21.80 22.16
CA ALA A 474 -1.92 -21.87 21.34
C ALA A 474 -0.91 -22.94 21.78
N LYS A 475 -0.97 -23.42 23.03
CA LYS A 475 -0.13 -24.53 23.52
C LYS A 475 -0.68 -25.92 23.18
N ARG A 476 -1.98 -26.01 22.88
CA ARG A 476 -2.69 -27.28 22.63
C ARG A 476 -2.66 -27.71 21.16
N LYS A 477 -2.09 -26.86 20.29
CA LYS A 477 -1.77 -27.14 18.89
C LYS A 477 -0.26 -27.19 18.76
#